data_AF-A0A929WVR1-F1
#
_entry.id   AF-A0A929WVR1-F1
#
_cell.length_a   1.000
_cell.length_b   1.000
_cell.length_c   1.000
_cell.angle_alpha   90.00
_cell.angle_beta   90.00
_cell.angle_gamma   90.00
#
_symmetry.space_group_name_H-M   'P 1'
#
loop_
_entity.id
_entity.type
_entity.pdbx_description
1 polymer ?
#
loop_
_entity_poly.entity_id
_entity_poly.type
_entity_poly.pdbx_seq_one_letter_code
_entity_poly.pdbx_strand_id
1 'polypeptide(L)'
;METVYPAPGSQVQTDKGVQASWTVDAAPDGTLTDASGRTYPSLFWDGPVRQESPQQGFVVAREDAVPFLEEKLALLGLSDRESADFITFWAPQIRANEYTFISFDASSYTQQVTYSFADEAGNQVAPDTFIRVFMTIRAAQADEAVTPQEFASTPMRNGFTVVEWGGTQL
;
A
#
# COMPACT_ATOMS: atom_id res chain seq x y z
N MET A 1 2.67 -14.70 4.66
CA MET A 1 3.35 -13.59 5.34
C MET A 1 4.71 -14.08 5.74
N GLU A 2 5.76 -13.45 5.22
CA GLU A 2 7.16 -13.78 5.48
C GLU A 2 7.73 -12.86 6.56
N THR A 3 7.48 -11.56 6.44
CA THR A 3 7.90 -10.56 7.43
C THR A 3 6.69 -9.81 7.95
N VAL A 4 6.66 -9.55 9.26
CA VAL A 4 5.63 -8.74 9.93
C VAL A 4 6.30 -7.85 10.97
N TYR A 5 5.86 -6.60 11.09
CA TYR A 5 6.37 -5.68 12.10
C TYR A 5 5.31 -4.63 12.48
N PRO A 6 5.10 -4.33 13.78
CA PRO A 6 5.60 -5.06 14.94
C PRO A 6 5.13 -6.52 14.96
N ALA A 7 5.68 -7.34 15.86
CA ALA A 7 5.23 -8.71 16.01
C ALA A 7 3.72 -8.73 16.34
N PRO A 8 2.89 -9.47 15.60
CA PRO A 8 1.45 -9.54 15.85
C PRO A 8 1.16 -10.26 17.17
N GLY A 9 0.02 -9.93 17.79
CA GLY A 9 -0.47 -10.65 18.97
C GLY A 9 -0.90 -12.08 18.66
N SER A 10 -1.32 -12.34 17.42
CA SER A 10 -1.59 -13.69 16.91
C SER A 10 -1.25 -13.82 15.43
N GLN A 11 -0.77 -14.99 15.04
CA GLN A 11 -0.54 -15.35 13.64
C GLN A 11 -0.95 -16.82 13.44
N VAL A 12 -1.96 -17.04 12.59
CA VAL A 12 -2.57 -18.36 12.39
C VAL A 12 -2.65 -18.72 10.92
N GLN A 13 -2.40 -20.00 10.61
CA GLN A 13 -2.65 -20.55 9.29
C GLN A 13 -4.14 -20.87 9.15
N THR A 14 -4.75 -20.39 8.08
CA THR A 14 -6.15 -20.64 7.72
C THR A 14 -6.23 -21.29 6.34
N ASP A 15 -7.42 -21.77 5.97
CA ASP A 15 -7.70 -22.28 4.63
C ASP A 15 -7.53 -21.22 3.53
N LYS A 16 -7.58 -19.93 3.91
CA LYS A 16 -7.46 -18.78 3.00
C LYS A 16 -6.06 -18.14 3.01
N GLY A 17 -5.11 -18.70 3.77
CA GLY A 17 -3.76 -18.15 3.94
C GLY A 17 -3.44 -17.82 5.39
N VAL A 18 -2.46 -16.94 5.61
CA VAL A 18 -2.02 -16.55 6.94
C VAL A 18 -2.80 -15.34 7.42
N GLN A 19 -3.38 -15.42 8.61
CA GLN A 19 -4.00 -14.29 9.30
C GLN A 19 -3.10 -13.83 10.43
N ALA A 20 -2.78 -12.53 10.46
CA ALA A 20 -2.09 -11.88 11.56
C ALA A 20 -2.99 -10.82 12.19
N SER A 21 -2.91 -10.65 13.52
CA SER A 21 -3.73 -9.70 14.26
C SER A 21 -2.89 -8.84 15.20
N TRP A 22 -3.20 -7.56 15.27
CA TRP A 22 -2.59 -6.59 16.18
C TRP A 22 -3.66 -5.92 17.04
N THR A 23 -3.29 -5.53 18.25
CA THR A 23 -4.10 -4.70 19.14
C THR A 23 -3.27 -3.46 19.45
N VAL A 24 -3.75 -2.30 19.02
CA VAL A 24 -3.07 -1.00 19.15
C VAL A 24 -4.09 0.10 19.38
N ASP A 25 -3.66 1.15 20.08
CA ASP A 25 -4.39 2.41 20.17
C ASP A 25 -4.00 3.28 18.97
N ALA A 26 -4.96 3.62 18.12
CA ALA A 26 -4.75 4.47 16.95
C ALA A 26 -5.10 5.93 17.27
N ALA A 27 -4.10 6.81 17.26
CA ALA A 27 -4.29 8.24 17.42
C ALA A 27 -4.76 8.92 16.11
N PRO A 28 -5.43 10.08 16.18
CA PRO A 28 -5.90 10.79 14.98
C PRO A 28 -4.79 11.22 13.99
N ASP A 29 -3.53 11.28 14.44
CA ASP A 29 -2.36 11.59 13.62
C ASP A 29 -1.73 10.35 12.94
N GLY A 30 -2.35 9.17 13.11
CA GLY A 30 -1.89 7.90 12.58
C GLY A 30 -0.88 7.16 13.47
N THR A 31 -0.51 7.70 14.63
CA THR A 31 0.40 7.02 15.56
C THR A 31 -0.31 5.83 16.20
N LEU A 32 0.31 4.65 16.10
CA LEU A 32 -0.18 3.41 16.71
C LEU A 32 0.61 3.11 17.98
N THR A 33 -0.07 2.84 19.09
CA THR A 33 0.60 2.52 20.37
C THR A 33 0.24 1.12 20.82
N ASP A 34 1.24 0.29 21.17
CA ASP A 34 0.99 -1.03 21.74
C ASP A 34 0.77 -0.98 23.26
N ALA A 35 0.36 -2.12 23.84
CA ALA A 35 0.11 -2.23 25.28
C ALA A 35 1.36 -2.01 26.16
N SER A 36 2.57 -2.00 25.58
CA SER A 36 3.81 -1.67 26.29
C SER A 36 4.15 -0.18 26.24
N GLY A 37 3.34 0.63 25.55
CA GLY A 37 3.53 2.06 25.35
C GLY A 37 4.49 2.41 24.22
N ARG A 38 4.88 1.44 23.37
CA ARG A 38 5.72 1.71 22.21
C ARG A 38 4.87 2.21 21.05
N THR A 39 5.38 3.21 20.35
CA THR A 39 4.68 3.84 19.23
C THR A 39 5.25 3.38 17.88
N TYR A 40 4.38 3.19 16.90
CA TYR A 40 4.71 2.79 15.53
C TYR A 40 4.03 3.74 14.54
N PRO A 41 4.68 4.08 13.41
CA PRO A 41 4.06 4.87 12.36
C PRO A 41 3.09 4.05 11.50
N SER A 42 3.23 2.73 11.48
CA SER A 42 2.43 1.81 10.67
C SER A 42 2.58 0.36 11.16
N LEU A 43 1.70 -0.51 10.65
CA LEU A 43 1.88 -1.97 10.67
C LEU A 43 2.42 -2.39 9.30
N PHE A 44 3.48 -3.19 9.29
CA PHE A 44 4.13 -3.71 8.10
C PHE A 44 3.92 -5.22 8.00
N TRP A 45 3.66 -5.68 6.78
CA TRP A 45 3.76 -7.09 6.44
C TRP A 45 4.22 -7.26 5.00
N ASP A 46 4.85 -8.39 4.74
CA ASP A 46 5.28 -8.83 3.42
C ASP A 46 4.89 -10.30 3.22
N GLY A 47 4.62 -10.70 1.98
CA GLY A 47 4.31 -12.07 1.64
C GLY A 47 3.99 -12.24 0.16
N PRO A 48 4.03 -13.50 -0.33
CA PRO A 48 3.78 -13.77 -1.72
C PRO A 48 2.34 -13.40 -2.10
N VAL A 49 2.20 -12.51 -3.07
CA VAL A 49 0.91 -12.21 -3.72
C VAL A 49 1.08 -12.41 -5.21
N ARG A 50 0.21 -13.22 -5.81
CA ARG A 50 0.24 -13.42 -7.26
C ARG A 50 -0.40 -12.21 -7.92
N GLN A 51 0.37 -11.44 -8.68
CA GLN A 51 -0.15 -10.35 -9.48
C GLN A 51 -0.27 -10.75 -10.95
N GLU A 52 -1.37 -10.37 -11.58
CA GLU A 52 -1.47 -10.39 -13.03
C GLU A 52 -0.78 -9.16 -13.61
N SER A 53 -0.20 -9.30 -14.81
CA SER A 53 0.43 -8.16 -15.50
C SER A 53 -0.63 -7.09 -15.82
N PRO A 54 -0.47 -5.86 -15.29
CA PRO A 54 -1.44 -4.79 -15.55
C PRO A 54 -1.49 -4.40 -17.03
N GLN A 55 -2.68 -4.02 -17.52
CA GLN A 55 -2.86 -3.59 -18.91
C GLN A 55 -2.66 -2.08 -19.10
N GLN A 56 -2.79 -1.30 -18.02
CA GLN A 56 -2.68 0.15 -18.03
C GLN A 56 -1.59 0.60 -17.07
N GLY A 57 -0.89 1.67 -17.41
CA GLY A 57 0.17 2.23 -16.59
C GLY A 57 0.92 3.36 -17.28
N PHE A 58 2.16 3.55 -16.84
CA PHE A 58 3.02 4.65 -17.24
C PHE A 58 4.44 4.13 -17.46
N VAL A 59 5.15 4.66 -18.46
CA VAL A 59 6.60 4.48 -18.57
C VAL A 59 7.26 5.70 -17.95
N VAL A 60 8.07 5.48 -16.92
CA VAL A 60 8.68 6.54 -16.12
C VAL A 60 10.20 6.41 -16.18
N ALA A 61 10.86 7.50 -16.55
CA ALA A 61 12.31 7.59 -16.54
C ALA A 61 12.84 7.59 -15.10
N ARG A 62 14.07 7.10 -14.93
CA ARG A 62 14.77 7.04 -13.65
C ARG A 62 14.76 8.36 -12.88
N GLU A 63 15.05 9.46 -13.56
CA GLU A 63 15.13 10.81 -13.01
C GLU A 63 13.78 11.32 -12.51
N ASP A 64 12.69 10.90 -13.16
CA ASP A 64 11.33 11.38 -12.92
C ASP A 64 10.58 10.56 -11.85
N ALA A 65 11.19 9.49 -11.32
CA ALA A 65 10.53 8.58 -10.38
C ALA A 65 9.89 9.27 -9.18
N VAL A 66 10.60 10.19 -8.52
CA VAL A 66 10.08 10.91 -7.33
C VAL A 66 8.94 11.86 -7.68
N PRO A 67 9.11 12.86 -8.58
CA PRO A 67 8.02 13.77 -8.91
C PRO A 67 6.80 13.04 -9.49
N PHE A 68 7.01 11.98 -10.25
CA PHE A 68 5.91 11.12 -10.73
C PHE A 68 5.14 10.50 -9.55
N LEU A 69 5.82 9.90 -8.58
CA LEU A 69 5.16 9.30 -7.42
C LEU A 69 4.46 10.37 -6.56
N GLU A 70 5.07 11.52 -6.32
CA GLU A 70 4.45 12.63 -5.57
C GLU A 70 3.10 13.03 -6.20
N GLU A 71 3.07 13.18 -7.52
CA GLU A 71 1.83 13.50 -8.25
C GLU A 71 0.79 12.38 -8.13
N LYS A 72 1.17 11.13 -8.43
CA LYS A 72 0.19 10.03 -8.50
C LYS A 72 -0.33 9.62 -7.12
N LEU A 73 0.51 9.63 -6.10
CA LEU A 73 0.09 9.27 -4.74
C LEU A 73 -0.87 10.31 -4.15
N ALA A 74 -0.67 11.60 -4.46
CA ALA A 74 -1.63 12.65 -4.09
C ALA A 74 -3.00 12.44 -4.77
N LEU A 75 -3.02 12.09 -6.06
CA LEU A 75 -4.25 11.76 -6.78
C LEU A 75 -4.97 10.53 -6.19
N LEU A 76 -4.20 9.54 -5.73
CA LEU A 76 -4.70 8.33 -5.06
C LEU A 76 -5.11 8.56 -3.60
N GLY A 77 -4.86 9.77 -3.06
CA GLY A 77 -5.35 10.20 -1.76
C GLY A 77 -4.39 9.98 -0.60
N LEU A 78 -3.11 9.64 -0.83
CA LEU A 78 -2.10 9.59 0.23
C LEU A 78 -1.79 11.00 0.73
N SER A 79 -1.52 11.10 2.04
CA SER A 79 -0.98 12.33 2.64
C SER A 79 0.51 12.48 2.31
N ASP A 80 1.08 13.67 2.49
CA ASP A 80 2.52 13.91 2.27
C ASP A 80 3.40 12.95 3.08
N ARG A 81 2.98 12.63 4.32
CA ARG A 81 3.69 11.69 5.19
C ARG A 81 3.68 10.27 4.63
N GLU A 82 2.52 9.78 4.23
CA GLU A 82 2.37 8.43 3.67
C GLU A 82 3.08 8.31 2.31
N SER A 83 2.99 9.36 1.48
CA SER A 83 3.71 9.45 0.21
C SER A 83 5.22 9.42 0.44
N ALA A 84 5.75 10.13 1.44
CA ALA A 84 7.16 10.09 1.77
C ALA A 84 7.62 8.68 2.19
N ASP A 85 6.83 7.96 3.00
CA ASP A 85 7.12 6.57 3.39
C ASP A 85 7.12 5.64 2.16
N PHE A 86 6.10 5.76 1.30
CA PHE A 86 5.98 4.98 0.07
C PHE A 86 7.15 5.22 -0.88
N ILE A 87 7.48 6.50 -1.15
CA ILE A 87 8.53 6.92 -2.07
C ILE A 87 9.90 6.47 -1.54
N THR A 88 10.13 6.61 -0.23
CA THR A 88 11.36 6.16 0.42
C THR A 88 11.57 4.67 0.19
N PHE A 89 10.50 3.87 0.25
CA PHE A 89 10.58 2.45 -0.03
C PHE A 89 10.77 2.14 -1.51
N TRP A 90 9.99 2.75 -2.42
CA TRP A 90 9.83 2.33 -3.82
C TRP A 90 10.66 3.08 -4.88
N ALA A 91 11.07 4.32 -4.61
CA ALA A 91 11.87 5.09 -5.56
C ALA A 91 13.22 4.42 -5.90
N PRO A 92 13.96 3.79 -4.96
CA PRO A 92 15.20 3.10 -5.29
C PRO A 92 15.03 1.97 -6.33
N GLN A 93 13.93 1.23 -6.29
CA GLN A 93 13.64 0.08 -7.16
C GLN A 93 13.24 0.56 -8.55
N ILE A 94 12.42 1.61 -8.64
CA ILE A 94 12.11 2.27 -9.92
C ILE A 94 13.41 2.80 -10.54
N ARG A 95 14.25 3.44 -9.72
CA ARG A 95 15.55 3.98 -10.15
C ARG A 95 16.61 2.92 -10.41
N ALA A 96 16.32 1.63 -10.25
CA ALA A 96 17.25 0.58 -10.66
C ALA A 96 17.25 0.39 -12.18
N ASN A 97 16.20 0.85 -12.88
CA ASN A 97 16.08 0.80 -14.34
C ASN A 97 16.18 2.20 -14.93
N GLU A 98 16.58 2.29 -16.21
CA GLU A 98 16.54 3.56 -16.96
C GLU A 98 15.10 4.00 -17.22
N TYR A 99 14.22 3.04 -17.54
CA TYR A 99 12.78 3.23 -17.66
C TYR A 99 12.06 2.10 -16.93
N THR A 100 11.01 2.45 -16.20
CA THR A 100 10.18 1.50 -15.45
C THR A 100 8.73 1.68 -15.87
N PHE A 101 8.06 0.57 -16.20
CA PHE A 101 6.61 0.54 -16.29
C PHE A 101 6.05 0.54 -14.87
N ILE A 102 5.11 1.44 -14.59
CA ILE A 102 4.45 1.57 -13.30
C ILE A 102 2.93 1.52 -13.51
N SER A 103 2.25 0.71 -12.71
CA SER A 103 0.79 0.65 -12.64
C SER A 103 0.32 0.64 -11.19
N PHE A 104 -0.82 1.26 -10.92
CA PHE A 104 -1.50 1.22 -9.62
C PHE A 104 -2.78 0.39 -9.67
N ASP A 105 -2.93 -0.48 -10.67
CA ASP A 105 -4.03 -1.43 -10.73
C ASP A 105 -3.87 -2.49 -9.61
N ALA A 106 -4.66 -2.32 -8.55
CA ALA A 106 -4.69 -3.21 -7.40
C ALA A 106 -5.74 -4.32 -7.52
N SER A 107 -6.43 -4.48 -8.66
CA SER A 107 -7.61 -5.35 -8.77
C SER A 107 -7.34 -6.82 -8.45
N SER A 108 -6.21 -7.37 -8.89
CA SER A 108 -5.83 -8.75 -8.57
C SER A 108 -5.34 -8.89 -7.12
N TYR A 109 -4.69 -7.85 -6.58
CA TYR A 109 -4.27 -7.76 -5.17
C TYR A 109 -5.46 -7.76 -4.21
N THR A 110 -6.48 -6.93 -4.47
CA THR A 110 -7.59 -6.72 -3.54
C THR A 110 -8.45 -7.97 -3.32
N GLN A 111 -8.46 -8.90 -4.28
CA GLN A 111 -9.16 -10.18 -4.17
C GLN A 111 -8.45 -11.16 -3.24
N GLN A 112 -7.15 -10.97 -2.98
CA GLN A 112 -6.31 -11.86 -2.17
C GLN A 112 -6.11 -11.34 -0.74
N VAL A 113 -6.21 -10.02 -0.53
CA VAL A 113 -5.89 -9.39 0.75
C VAL A 113 -7.11 -8.69 1.34
N THR A 114 -7.52 -9.15 2.52
CA THR A 114 -8.68 -8.65 3.26
C THR A 114 -8.28 -8.19 4.66
N TYR A 115 -9.00 -7.19 5.17
CA TYR A 115 -8.81 -6.65 6.53
C TYR A 115 -10.14 -6.64 7.29
N SER A 116 -10.04 -6.84 8.60
CA SER A 116 -11.14 -6.66 9.54
C SER A 116 -10.66 -5.80 10.70
N PHE A 117 -11.49 -4.87 11.16
CA PHE A 117 -11.20 -4.00 12.30
C PHE A 117 -12.25 -4.24 13.37
N ALA A 118 -11.82 -4.17 14.62
CA ALA A 118 -12.70 -4.28 15.78
C ALA A 118 -12.32 -3.24 16.83
N ASP A 119 -13.31 -2.79 17.60
CA ASP A 119 -13.10 -1.93 18.77
C ASP A 119 -12.55 -2.74 19.97
N GLU A 120 -12.27 -2.06 21.08
CA GLU A 120 -11.76 -2.68 22.32
C GLU A 120 -12.71 -3.74 22.91
N ALA A 121 -14.01 -3.64 22.63
CA ALA A 121 -15.01 -4.61 23.07
C ALA A 121 -15.15 -5.80 22.09
N GLY A 122 -14.40 -5.80 20.98
CA GLY A 122 -14.42 -6.83 19.95
C GLY A 122 -15.55 -6.67 18.95
N ASN A 123 -16.26 -5.53 18.92
CA ASN A 123 -17.29 -5.27 17.92
C ASN A 123 -16.63 -4.88 16.60
N GLN A 124 -17.14 -5.43 15.49
CA GLN A 124 -16.61 -5.11 14.17
C GLN A 124 -16.86 -3.63 13.81
N VAL A 125 -15.81 -2.96 13.36
CA VAL A 125 -15.86 -1.57 12.88
C VAL A 125 -15.49 -1.55 11.40
N ALA A 126 -16.25 -0.80 10.61
CA ALA A 126 -15.90 -0.50 9.24
C ALA A 126 -15.27 0.91 9.19
N PRO A 127 -14.15 1.10 8.47
CA PRO A 127 -13.64 2.44 8.24
C PRO A 127 -14.60 3.24 7.36
N ASP A 128 -14.74 4.52 7.69
CA ASP A 128 -15.49 5.50 6.89
C ASP A 128 -14.80 5.71 5.53
N THR A 129 -13.46 5.63 5.51
CA THR A 129 -12.63 5.74 4.31
C THR A 129 -11.56 4.65 4.31
N PHE A 130 -11.47 3.86 3.24
CA PHE A 130 -10.36 2.92 3.04
C PHE A 130 -9.59 3.33 1.77
N ILE A 131 -8.36 3.78 1.94
CA ILE A 131 -7.46 4.13 0.83
C ILE A 131 -6.48 2.98 0.64
N ARG A 132 -6.44 2.40 -0.56
CA ARG A 132 -5.53 1.31 -0.91
C ARG A 132 -4.74 1.68 -2.15
N VAL A 133 -3.42 1.74 -2.00
CA VAL A 133 -2.49 1.95 -3.11
C VAL A 133 -1.56 0.75 -3.23
N PHE A 134 -1.69 0.00 -4.33
CA PHE A 134 -0.80 -1.11 -4.60
C PHE A 134 -0.14 -0.89 -5.96
N MET A 135 1.19 -0.79 -5.98
CA MET A 135 1.95 -0.49 -7.19
C MET A 135 2.61 -1.74 -7.76
N THR A 136 2.47 -1.95 -9.06
CA THR A 136 3.21 -2.97 -9.80
C THR A 136 4.25 -2.30 -10.69
N ILE A 137 5.51 -2.75 -10.60
CA ILE A 137 6.60 -2.24 -11.43
C ILE A 137 7.27 -3.35 -12.25
N ARG A 138 7.82 -2.98 -13.41
CA ARG A 138 8.78 -3.81 -14.17
C ARG A 138 9.68 -2.95 -15.03
N ALA A 139 10.82 -3.47 -15.46
CA ALA A 139 11.66 -2.80 -16.45
C ALA A 139 10.87 -2.53 -17.75
N ALA A 140 11.16 -1.40 -18.40
CA ALA A 140 10.53 -0.97 -19.64
C ALA A 140 11.56 -0.37 -20.61
N GLN A 141 11.13 -0.13 -21.85
CA GLN A 141 11.87 0.69 -22.82
C GLN A 141 11.25 2.08 -22.93
N ALA A 142 12.03 3.07 -23.35
CA ALA A 142 11.59 4.46 -23.48
C ALA A 142 10.40 4.63 -24.44
N ASP A 143 10.36 3.84 -25.50
CA ASP A 143 9.36 3.87 -26.57
C ASP A 143 8.26 2.82 -26.40
N GLU A 144 8.19 2.17 -25.23
CA GLU A 144 7.17 1.17 -24.96
C GLU A 144 5.78 1.82 -24.98
N ALA A 145 4.94 1.38 -25.92
CA ALA A 145 3.57 1.85 -26.04
C ALA A 145 2.73 1.29 -24.89
N VAL A 146 2.19 2.18 -24.05
CA VAL A 146 1.33 1.82 -22.92
C VAL A 146 -0.03 2.51 -23.03
N THR A 147 -1.07 1.85 -22.52
CA THR A 147 -2.36 2.51 -22.31
C THR A 147 -2.27 3.29 -20.99
N PRO A 148 -2.47 4.62 -20.98
CA PRO A 148 -2.46 5.39 -19.75
C PRO A 148 -3.50 4.88 -18.76
N GLN A 149 -3.10 4.78 -17.50
CA GLN A 149 -4.04 4.49 -16.41
C GLN A 149 -4.75 5.77 -16.00
N GLU A 150 -6.08 5.69 -15.91
CA GLU A 150 -6.92 6.77 -15.41
C GLU A 150 -7.30 6.51 -13.95
N PHE A 151 -7.36 7.57 -13.15
CA PHE A 151 -7.78 7.50 -11.76
C PHE A 151 -9.19 8.05 -11.58
N ALA A 152 -9.96 7.43 -10.68
CA ALA A 152 -11.17 8.04 -10.17
C ALA A 152 -10.84 9.31 -9.38
N SER A 153 -11.87 10.04 -8.95
CA SER A 153 -11.69 11.19 -8.06
C SER A 153 -10.94 10.80 -6.79
N THR A 154 -10.01 11.66 -6.36
CA THR A 154 -9.25 11.48 -5.12
C THR A 154 -10.17 11.18 -3.93
N PRO A 155 -9.92 10.10 -3.16
CA PRO A 155 -10.74 9.76 -2.01
C PRO A 155 -10.76 10.88 -0.96
N MET A 156 -11.95 11.23 -0.46
CA MET A 156 -12.09 12.14 0.66
C MET A 156 -11.84 11.40 1.98
N ARG A 157 -10.96 11.94 2.83
CA ARG A 157 -10.70 11.42 4.16
C ARG A 157 -11.74 11.95 5.15
N ASN A 158 -12.64 11.08 5.58
CA ASN A 158 -13.64 11.38 6.60
C ASN A 158 -13.59 10.32 7.70
N GLY A 159 -13.82 10.74 8.95
CA GLY A 159 -13.96 9.82 10.09
C GLY A 159 -12.77 8.87 10.26
N PHE A 160 -13.05 7.62 10.64
CA PHE A 160 -12.05 6.57 10.76
C PHE A 160 -11.53 6.19 9.36
N THR A 161 -10.32 6.64 9.06
CA THR A 161 -9.64 6.39 7.78
C THR A 161 -8.54 5.34 7.96
N VAL A 162 -8.57 4.31 7.11
CA VAL A 162 -7.49 3.33 6.99
C VAL A 162 -6.76 3.54 5.67
N VAL A 163 -5.43 3.56 5.73
CA VAL A 163 -4.57 3.64 4.55
C VAL A 163 -3.69 2.39 4.49
N GLU A 164 -3.73 1.72 3.35
CA GLU A 164 -2.81 0.66 2.99
C GLU A 164 -2.02 1.09 1.76
N TRP A 165 -0.70 0.92 1.81
CA TRP A 165 0.14 1.07 0.65
C TRP A 165 1.15 -0.07 0.54
N GLY A 166 1.48 -0.44 -0.70
CA GLY A 166 2.40 -1.55 -0.98
C GLY A 166 2.65 -1.70 -2.48
N GLY A 167 3.25 -2.81 -2.87
CA GLY A 167 3.48 -3.10 -4.28
C GLY A 167 4.25 -4.39 -4.54
N THR A 168 4.51 -4.66 -5.80
CA THR A 168 5.35 -5.77 -6.25
C THR A 168 6.19 -5.38 -7.45
N GLN A 169 7.26 -6.14 -7.69
CA GLN A 169 8.03 -6.12 -8.92
C GLN A 169 7.78 -7.41 -9.71
N LEU A 170 7.47 -7.27 -10.99
CA LEU A 170 7.33 -8.37 -11.96
C LEU A 170 8.62 -8.63 -12.72
#